data_AF-A0A0N7LSB6-F1
#
_entry.id   AF-A0A0N7LSB6-F1
#
_cell.length_a   1.000
_cell.length_b   1.000
_cell.length_c   1.000
_cell.angle_alpha   90.00
_cell.angle_beta   90.00
_cell.angle_gamma   90.00
#
_symmetry.space_group_name_H-M   'P 1'
#
loop_
_entity.id
_entity.type
_entity.pdbx_description
1 polymer ?
#
loop_
_entity_poly.entity_id
_entity_poly.type
_entity_poly.pdbx_seq_one_letter_code
_entity_poly.pdbx_strand_id
1 'polypeptide(L)' 'MTNPIAVFIAVFLLVALGVDMVFNSSEAALFLAKKLFDLIEWMAFWR' A
#
# COMPACT_ATOMS: atom_id res chain seq x y z
N MET A 1 12.95 20.40 2.34
CA MET A 1 12.45 19.37 3.28
C MET A 1 12.99 18.01 2.89
N THR A 2 14.31 17.82 2.98
CA THR A 2 14.97 16.52 2.86
C THR A 2 14.86 15.82 4.21
N ASN A 3 13.78 15.07 4.42
CA ASN A 3 13.65 14.24 5.62
C ASN A 3 14.19 12.84 5.31
N PRO A 4 15.30 12.40 5.94
CA PRO A 4 15.82 11.05 5.77
C PRO A 4 14.78 9.96 6.02
N ILE A 5 13.81 10.21 6.90
CA ILE A 5 12.71 9.29 7.20
C ILE A 5 11.81 9.10 5.98
N ALA A 6 11.53 10.17 5.23
CA ALA A 6 10.69 10.07 4.03
C ALA A 6 11.37 9.20 2.96
N VAL A 7 12.70 9.32 2.81
CA VAL A 7 13.48 8.48 1.90
C VAL A 7 13.45 7.02 2.37
N PHE A 8 13.64 6.77 3.67
CA PHE A 8 13.58 5.43 4.23
C PHE A 8 12.21 4.77 4.01
N ILE A 9 11.12 5.50 4.27
CA ILE A 9 9.76 5.01 4.06
C ILE A 9 9.52 4.70 2.59
N ALA A 10 9.95 5.58 1.67
CA ALA A 10 9.80 5.34 0.24
C ALA A 10 10.53 4.06 -0.21
N VAL A 11 11.78 3.87 0.22
CA VAL A 11 12.55 2.65 -0.09
C VAL A 11 11.89 1.42 0.52
N PHE A 12 11.46 1.50 1.78
CA PHE A 12 10.77 0.40 2.46
C PHE A 12 9.51 -0.05 1.73
N LEU A 13 8.67 0.90 1.30
CA LEU A 13 7.44 0.61 0.56
C LEU A 13 7.74 -0.02 -0.81
N LEU A 14 8.75 0.48 -1.53
CA LEU A 14 9.15 -0.12 -2.81
C LEU A 14 9.68 -1.54 -2.64
N VAL A 15 10.47 -1.81 -1.60
CA VAL A 15 10.94 -3.16 -1.28
C VAL A 15 9.76 -4.06 -0.92
N ALA A 16 8.82 -3.60 -0.10
CA ALA A 16 7.64 -4.39 0.25
C ALA A 16 6.78 -4.76 -0.97
N LEU A 17 6.58 -3.81 -1.90
CA LEU A 17 5.90 -4.08 -3.17
C LEU A 17 6.69 -5.06 -4.05
N GLY A 18 8.01 -4.88 -4.17
CA GLY A 18 8.86 -5.79 -4.93
C GLY A 18 8.85 -7.22 -4.38
N VAL A 19 8.88 -7.37 -3.05
CA VAL A 19 8.73 -8.67 -2.38
C VAL A 19 7.37 -9.27 -2.69
N ASP A 20 6.30 -8.49 -2.64
CA ASP A 20 4.94 -8.97 -2.95
C ASP A 20 4.81 -9.44 -4.41
N MET A 21 5.41 -8.71 -5.36
CA MET A 21 5.40 -9.09 -6.77
C MET A 21 6.16 -10.40 -7.03
N VAL A 22 7.31 -10.59 -6.37
CA VAL A 22 8.18 -11.76 -6.61
C VAL A 22 7.69 -13.01 -5.89
N PHE A 23 7.26 -12.89 -4.63
CA PHE A 23 6.93 -14.05 -3.79
C PHE A 23 5.43 -14.36 -3.77
N ASN A 24 4.58 -13.34 -3.89
CA ASN A 24 3.12 -13.50 -3.74
C ASN A 24 2.36 -13.15 -5.03
N SER A 25 3.04 -12.97 -6.17
CA SER A 25 2.40 -12.59 -7.44
C SER A 25 1.48 -11.37 -7.35
N SER A 26 1.82 -10.39 -6.49
CA SER A 26 1.02 -9.18 -6.20
C SER A 26 -0.30 -9.42 -5.44
N GLU A 27 -0.53 -10.61 -4.89
CA GLU A 27 -1.79 -10.94 -4.20
C GLU A 27 -2.02 -10.09 -2.95
N ALA A 28 -0.98 -9.79 -2.15
CA ALA A 28 -1.17 -9.01 -0.92
C ALA A 28 -1.49 -7.54 -1.24
N ALA A 29 -0.82 -6.95 -2.22
CA ALA A 29 -1.13 -5.60 -2.70
C ALA A 29 -2.54 -5.52 -3.27
N LEU A 30 -2.97 -6.50 -4.06
CA LEU A 30 -4.34 -6.56 -4.60
C LEU A 30 -5.39 -6.73 -3.50
N PHE A 31 -5.11 -7.57 -2.49
CA PHE A 31 -5.97 -7.71 -1.32
C PHE A 31 -6.13 -6.38 -0.58
N LEU A 32 -5.02 -5.69 -0.31
CA LEU A 32 -5.02 -4.43 0.41
C LEU A 32 -5.78 -3.34 -0.38
N ALA A 33 -5.59 -3.29 -1.71
CA ALA A 33 -6.30 -2.35 -2.58
C ALA A 33 -7.82 -2.55 -2.53
N LYS A 34 -8.30 -3.80 -2.57
CA LYS A 34 -9.74 -4.10 -2.43
C LYS A 34 -10.28 -3.61 -1.08
N LYS A 35 -9.56 -3.88 0.01
CA LYS A 35 -9.98 -3.45 1.36
C LYS A 35 -9.98 -1.95 1.56
N LEU A 36 -9.02 -1.24 0.97
CA LEU A 36 -9.03 0.22 0.97
C LEU A 36 -10.20 0.77 0.15
N PHE A 37 -10.54 0.13 -0.98
CA PHE A 37 -11.71 0.53 -1.75
C PHE A 37 -13.01 0.33 -0.98
N ASP A 38 -13.20 -0.84 -0.35
CA ASP A 38 -14.33 -1.11 0.56
C ASP A 38 -14.42 -0.06 1.67
N LEU A 39 -13.28 0.34 2.25
CA LEU A 39 -13.21 1.36 3.29
C LEU A 39 -13.61 2.74 2.75
N ILE A 40 -13.16 3.11 1.55
CA ILE A 40 -13.54 4.36 0.89
C ILE A 40 -15.05 4.38 0.64
N GLU A 41 -15.63 3.28 0.14
CA GLU A 41 -17.07 3.16 -0.08
C GLU A 41 -17.85 3.29 1.23
N TRP A 42 -17.40 2.61 2.30
CA TRP A 42 -17.97 2.76 3.62
C TRP A 42 -17.90 4.22 4.09
N MET A 43 -16.73 4.86 4.04
CA MET A 43 -16.56 6.28 4.42
C MET A 43 -17.46 7.21 3.58
N ALA A 44 -17.64 6.93 2.29
CA ALA A 44 -18.49 7.70 1.41
C ALA A 44 -19.98 7.57 1.77
N PHE A 45 -20.40 6.40 2.25
CA PHE A 45 -21.75 6.19 2.80
C PHE A 45 -22.03 7.05 4.04
N TRP A 46 -21.03 7.30 4.89
CA TRP A 46 -21.18 8.10 6.11
C TRP A 46 -20.99 9.60 5.92
N ARG A 47 -20.59 10.07 4.73
CA ARG A 47 -20.59 11.51 4.46
C ARG A 47 -22.03 12.02 4.38
#